data_AF-A0A2T4J729-F1
#
_entry.id   AF-A0A2T4J729-F1
#
_cell.length_a   1.000
_cell.length_b   1.000
_cell.length_c   1.000
_cell.angle_alpha   90.00
_cell.angle_beta   90.00
_cell.angle_gamma   90.00
#
_symmetry.space_group_name_H-M   'P 1'
#
loop_
_entity.id
_entity.type
_entity.pdbx_description
1 polymer ?
#
loop_
_entity_poly.entity_id
_entity_poly.type
_entity_poly.pdbx_seq_one_letter_code
_entity_poly.pdbx_strand_id
1 'polypeptide(L)'
;MRVKAAVLVVMFAAAAAGMARADHPLCARGAVAGPVPVGHLLQQDGQALRVAAFESVDWKAVSEAEDRVQVAPEAPKLRDLLAERSAALPPAARDLPYLVVLAEVEASPDGAIFTLTQGAESLIAARLLDAMDRAGLTQEAALLREAVGLFPDWGDTPEDRAEQVYDRDSYAPIEPLSSRLAEIDARWPAAGGRALAAAEALVAADPALSKAYADRLNGLTEDERFGWLQAQLWAQCTTPSWWTVEEADAAFLSGGTVQGALLMLDLFAGTMEEGGGLADFFYNSPGTFAPRLATILDLRNQTAAAKALRDGMALFGGSYPRDYEQRMMAMDAFTEAQFAQLDDLSLAIDAAGIRRDMQGLAREAGLMPPRGN
;
A
#
# COMPACT_ATOMS: atom_id res chain seq x y z
N MET A 1 -24.66 23.84 -4.37
CA MET A 1 -23.33 23.31 -4.75
C MET A 1 -23.37 21.81 -4.52
N ARG A 2 -23.49 21.02 -5.59
CA ARG A 2 -23.41 19.56 -5.52
C ARG A 2 -21.93 19.20 -5.64
N VAL A 3 -21.29 18.91 -4.51
CA VAL A 3 -19.98 18.28 -4.51
C VAL A 3 -20.19 16.90 -5.13
N LYS A 4 -19.72 16.70 -6.36
CA LYS A 4 -19.56 15.36 -6.92
C LYS A 4 -18.47 14.71 -6.08
N ALA A 5 -18.87 13.88 -5.12
CA ALA A 5 -17.96 12.94 -4.50
C ALA A 5 -17.42 12.06 -5.64
N ALA A 6 -16.16 12.25 -6.00
CA ALA A 6 -15.42 11.26 -6.74
C ALA A 6 -15.32 10.06 -5.79
N VAL A 7 -16.21 9.09 -5.97
CA VAL A 7 -16.08 7.79 -5.33
C VAL A 7 -14.83 7.17 -5.95
N LEU A 8 -13.71 7.28 -5.23
CA LEU A 8 -12.54 6.47 -5.49
C LEU A 8 -12.94 5.05 -5.05
N VAL A 9 -13.52 4.29 -5.98
CA VAL A 9 -13.70 2.85 -5.79
C VAL A 9 -12.29 2.27 -5.83
N VAL A 10 -11.66 2.13 -4.67
CA VAL A 10 -10.50 1.26 -4.52
C VAL A 10 -11.03 -0.15 -4.68
N MET A 11 -11.03 -0.66 -5.91
CA MET A 11 -11.24 -2.06 -6.18
C MET A 11 -10.02 -2.81 -5.66
N PHE A 12 -10.11 -3.32 -4.43
CA PHE A 12 -9.20 -4.36 -3.98
C PHE A 12 -9.51 -5.61 -4.81
N ALA A 13 -8.72 -5.83 -5.86
CA ALA A 13 -8.68 -7.11 -6.54
C ALA A 13 -8.32 -8.18 -5.51
N ALA A 14 -9.05 -9.31 -5.57
CA ALA A 14 -8.85 -10.44 -4.69
C ALA A 14 -7.45 -11.03 -4.90
N ALA A 15 -6.46 -10.51 -4.19
CA ALA A 15 -5.21 -11.21 -3.96
C ALA A 15 -5.57 -12.55 -3.34
N ALA A 16 -5.07 -13.64 -3.94
CA ALA A 16 -5.32 -14.99 -3.49
C ALA A 16 -5.21 -15.07 -1.96
N ALA A 17 -6.23 -15.65 -1.33
CA ALA A 17 -6.33 -15.86 0.11
C ALA A 17 -5.17 -16.75 0.60
N GLY A 18 -3.99 -16.17 0.71
CA GLY A 18 -2.94 -16.68 1.57
C GLY A 18 -3.45 -16.49 2.98
N MET A 19 -3.80 -17.60 3.64
CA MET A 19 -4.01 -17.59 5.09
C MET A 19 -2.83 -16.84 5.73
N ALA A 20 -3.10 -16.00 6.72
CA ALA A 20 -2.07 -15.28 7.46
C ALA A 20 -0.96 -16.28 7.79
N ARG A 21 0.29 -15.93 7.47
CA ARG A 21 1.43 -16.78 7.79
C ARG A 21 1.70 -16.65 9.28
N ALA A 22 0.83 -17.27 10.09
CA ALA A 22 0.99 -17.35 11.54
C ALA A 22 2.36 -17.93 11.95
N ASP A 23 3.02 -18.63 11.03
CA ASP A 23 4.36 -19.18 11.18
C ASP A 23 5.50 -18.16 11.01
N HIS A 24 5.22 -16.92 10.57
CA HIS A 24 6.27 -15.92 10.42
C HIS A 24 6.77 -15.48 11.82
N PRO A 25 8.10 -15.46 12.08
CA PRO A 25 8.64 -15.18 13.42
C PRO A 25 8.18 -13.86 14.04
N LEU A 26 7.93 -12.84 13.20
CA LEU A 26 7.43 -11.53 13.66
C LEU A 26 6.01 -11.59 14.27
N CYS A 27 5.24 -12.60 13.88
CA CYS A 27 3.88 -12.84 14.34
C CYS A 27 3.84 -13.72 15.59
N ALA A 28 4.99 -14.07 16.17
CA ALA A 28 5.03 -14.79 17.43
C ALA A 28 4.94 -13.83 18.63
N ARG A 29 4.37 -14.29 19.74
CA ARG A 29 4.43 -13.55 21.01
C ARG A 29 5.88 -13.41 21.47
N GLY A 30 6.30 -12.19 21.79
CA GLY A 30 7.69 -11.91 22.20
C GLY A 30 8.68 -11.90 21.04
N ALA A 31 8.18 -11.79 19.80
CA ALA A 31 9.02 -11.57 18.64
C ALA A 31 9.88 -10.31 18.82
N VAL A 32 11.05 -10.33 18.18
CA VAL A 32 11.93 -9.18 18.04
C VAL A 32 12.08 -8.96 16.55
N ALA A 33 11.81 -7.75 16.08
CA ALA A 33 12.00 -7.45 14.67
C ALA A 33 13.50 -7.42 14.34
N GLY A 34 13.86 -7.96 13.18
CA GLY A 34 15.21 -7.84 12.65
C GLY A 34 15.58 -6.39 12.30
N PRO A 35 16.84 -6.12 11.92
CA PRO A 35 17.21 -4.82 11.38
C PRO A 35 16.41 -4.52 10.11
N VAL A 36 16.19 -3.23 9.83
CA VAL A 36 15.59 -2.78 8.57
C VAL A 36 16.54 -3.17 7.43
N PRO A 37 16.08 -3.91 6.40
CA PRO A 37 16.91 -4.33 5.29
C PRO A 37 17.16 -3.19 4.30
N VAL A 38 18.25 -3.28 3.53
CA VAL A 38 18.53 -2.34 2.41
C VAL A 38 17.36 -2.30 1.42
N GLY A 39 16.74 -3.46 1.16
CA GLY A 39 15.54 -3.56 0.32
C GLY A 39 14.40 -2.63 0.73
N HIS A 40 14.25 -2.30 2.01
CA HIS A 40 13.23 -1.34 2.44
C HIS A 40 13.53 0.08 1.96
N LEU A 41 14.79 0.53 2.09
CA LEU A 41 15.20 1.85 1.58
C LEU A 41 15.07 1.92 0.06
N LEU A 42 15.37 0.80 -0.62
CA LEU A 42 15.21 0.70 -2.07
C LEU A 42 13.74 0.83 -2.47
N GLN A 43 12.82 0.16 -1.78
CA GLN A 43 11.38 0.34 -2.00
C GLN A 43 10.95 1.79 -1.77
N GLN A 44 11.38 2.42 -0.67
CA GLN A 44 11.09 3.84 -0.41
C GLN A 44 11.62 4.77 -1.51
N ASP A 45 12.80 4.48 -2.09
CA ASP A 45 13.33 5.24 -3.21
C ASP A 45 12.46 5.10 -4.46
N GLY A 46 11.87 3.93 -4.71
CA GLY A 46 10.90 3.70 -5.79
C GLY A 46 9.63 4.50 -5.60
N GLN A 47 9.06 4.43 -4.39
CA GLN A 47 7.83 5.11 -4.05
C GLN A 47 8.03 6.62 -4.18
N ALA A 48 9.16 7.14 -3.69
CA ALA A 48 9.52 8.54 -3.81
C ALA A 48 9.62 9.00 -5.26
N LEU A 49 10.08 8.15 -6.19
CA LEU A 49 10.10 8.47 -7.62
C LEU A 49 8.70 8.56 -8.22
N ARG A 50 7.80 7.64 -7.87
CA ARG A 50 6.41 7.66 -8.34
C ARG A 50 5.63 8.84 -7.76
N VAL A 51 5.78 9.12 -6.46
CA VAL A 51 5.19 10.29 -5.80
C VAL A 51 5.71 11.58 -6.43
N ALA A 52 7.03 11.71 -6.63
CA ALA A 52 7.59 12.90 -7.29
C ALA A 52 7.08 13.07 -8.73
N ALA A 53 6.88 11.97 -9.46
CA ALA A 53 6.28 12.01 -10.78
C ALA A 53 4.82 12.52 -10.71
N PHE A 54 4.01 11.96 -9.81
CA PHE A 54 2.61 12.33 -9.58
C PHE A 54 2.44 13.79 -9.14
N GLU A 55 3.24 14.25 -8.18
CA GLU A 55 3.21 15.63 -7.68
C GLU A 55 3.65 16.66 -8.73
N SER A 56 4.42 16.23 -9.74
CA SER A 56 4.87 17.10 -10.83
C SER A 56 3.84 17.26 -11.97
N VAL A 57 2.70 16.57 -11.87
CA VAL A 57 1.58 16.70 -12.82
C VAL A 57 0.82 18.00 -12.56
N ASP A 58 0.52 18.73 -13.64
CA ASP A 58 -0.43 19.85 -13.58
C ASP A 58 -1.86 19.32 -13.55
N TRP A 59 -2.32 18.93 -12.35
CA TRP A 59 -3.65 18.36 -12.14
C TRP A 59 -4.78 19.29 -12.56
N LYS A 60 -4.53 20.61 -12.53
CA LYS A 60 -5.50 21.59 -13.03
C LYS A 60 -5.65 21.45 -14.54
N ALA A 61 -4.54 21.45 -15.29
CA ALA A 61 -4.57 21.24 -16.73
C ALA A 61 -5.16 19.88 -17.13
N VAL A 62 -4.86 18.82 -16.36
CA VAL A 62 -5.48 17.50 -16.55
C VAL A 62 -7.00 17.57 -16.34
N SER A 63 -7.47 18.24 -15.28
CA SER A 63 -8.91 18.36 -14.98
C SER A 63 -9.67 19.25 -15.97
N GLU A 64 -9.00 20.21 -16.59
CA GLU A 64 -9.57 21.13 -17.58
C GLU A 64 -9.57 20.54 -19.01
N ALA A 65 -8.85 19.44 -19.23
CA ALA A 65 -8.91 18.70 -20.49
C ALA A 65 -10.22 17.87 -20.54
N GLU A 66 -11.34 18.54 -20.81
CA GLU A 66 -12.72 18.00 -20.73
C GLU A 66 -12.99 16.72 -21.55
N ASP A 67 -12.13 16.39 -22.53
CA ASP A 67 -12.38 15.33 -23.51
C ASP A 67 -11.60 14.03 -23.29
N ARG A 68 -10.68 13.93 -22.31
CA ARG A 68 -9.89 12.69 -22.09
C ARG A 68 -9.59 12.43 -20.61
N VAL A 69 -9.98 11.26 -20.12
CA VAL A 69 -9.56 10.76 -18.82
C VAL A 69 -8.12 10.25 -18.98
N GLN A 70 -7.14 11.14 -18.81
CA GLN A 70 -5.73 10.74 -18.94
C GLN A 70 -5.43 9.61 -17.96
N VAL A 71 -5.18 8.41 -18.48
CA VAL A 71 -4.64 7.31 -17.67
C VAL A 71 -3.16 7.60 -17.47
N ALA A 72 -2.76 7.73 -16.19
CA ALA A 72 -1.38 7.97 -15.76
C ALA A 72 -0.69 9.23 -16.35
N PRO A 73 -1.21 10.45 -16.10
CA PRO A 73 -0.61 11.71 -16.58
C PRO A 73 0.84 11.92 -16.08
N GLU A 74 1.23 11.24 -15.00
CA GLU A 74 2.58 11.22 -14.44
C GLU A 74 3.59 10.41 -15.25
N ALA A 75 3.15 9.58 -16.20
CA ALA A 75 4.02 8.63 -16.90
C ALA A 75 5.23 9.29 -17.60
N PRO A 76 5.09 10.41 -18.34
CA PRO A 76 6.24 11.10 -18.91
C PRO A 76 7.21 11.62 -17.85
N LYS A 77 6.68 12.06 -16.70
CA LYS A 77 7.47 12.58 -15.58
C LYS A 77 8.28 11.47 -14.91
N LEU A 78 7.67 10.31 -14.70
CA LEU A 78 8.35 9.13 -14.17
C LEU A 78 9.52 8.70 -15.08
N ARG A 79 9.29 8.64 -16.40
CA ARG A 79 10.33 8.33 -17.39
C ARG A 79 11.52 9.29 -17.28
N ASP A 80 11.25 10.59 -17.23
CA ASP A 80 12.28 11.63 -17.22
C ASP A 80 13.06 11.60 -15.89
N LEU A 81 12.38 11.46 -14.75
CA LEU A 81 13.00 11.31 -13.44
C LEU A 81 13.90 10.08 -13.36
N LEU A 82 13.45 8.93 -13.88
CA LEU A 82 14.27 7.72 -13.89
C LEU A 82 15.53 7.87 -14.74
N ALA A 83 15.42 8.51 -15.91
CA ALA A 83 16.57 8.80 -16.76
C ALA A 83 17.58 9.73 -16.06
N GLU A 84 17.11 10.76 -15.37
CA GLU A 84 17.95 11.66 -14.58
C GLU A 84 18.67 10.92 -13.44
N ARG A 85 17.94 10.14 -12.64
CA ARG A 85 18.52 9.35 -11.54
C ARG A 85 19.52 8.33 -12.06
N SER A 86 19.20 7.65 -13.16
CA SER A 86 20.10 6.70 -13.80
C SER A 86 21.40 7.39 -14.24
N ALA A 87 21.30 8.57 -14.87
CA ALA A 87 22.47 9.32 -15.34
C ALA A 87 23.38 9.81 -14.20
N ALA A 88 22.82 10.05 -13.01
CA ALA A 88 23.57 10.48 -11.82
C ALA A 88 24.36 9.35 -11.14
N LEU A 89 24.12 8.09 -11.50
CA LEU A 89 24.78 6.93 -10.91
C LEU A 89 26.02 6.47 -11.69
N PRO A 90 26.98 5.79 -11.04
CA PRO A 90 28.08 5.10 -11.71
C PRO A 90 27.55 4.15 -12.80
N PRO A 91 28.29 3.94 -13.92
CA PRO A 91 27.83 3.10 -15.03
C PRO A 91 27.31 1.72 -14.63
N ALA A 92 27.94 1.08 -13.63
CA ALA A 92 27.57 -0.25 -13.14
C ALA A 92 26.23 -0.27 -12.37
N ALA A 93 25.76 0.88 -11.88
CA ALA A 93 24.54 1.00 -11.07
C ALA A 93 23.42 1.76 -11.77
N ARG A 94 23.57 2.10 -13.06
CA ARG A 94 22.57 2.87 -13.84
C ARG A 94 21.20 2.21 -13.91
N ASP A 95 21.14 0.90 -13.72
CA ASP A 95 19.88 0.14 -13.74
C ASP A 95 19.12 0.20 -12.41
N LEU A 96 19.75 0.70 -11.33
CA LEU A 96 19.17 0.70 -9.99
C LEU A 96 17.79 1.37 -9.92
N PRO A 97 17.54 2.58 -10.47
CA PRO A 97 16.22 3.21 -10.38
C PRO A 97 15.14 2.41 -11.11
N TYR A 98 15.49 1.76 -12.22
CA TYR A 98 14.57 0.94 -13.00
C TYR A 98 14.21 -0.36 -12.27
N LEU A 99 15.20 -1.04 -11.67
CA LEU A 99 14.96 -2.26 -10.88
C LEU A 99 14.16 -1.99 -9.61
N VAL A 100 14.37 -0.83 -8.99
CA VAL A 100 13.60 -0.39 -7.83
C VAL A 100 12.12 -0.16 -8.17
N VAL A 101 11.83 0.55 -9.27
CA VAL A 101 10.43 0.71 -9.73
C VAL A 101 9.83 -0.64 -10.12
N LEU A 102 10.60 -1.52 -10.76
CA LEU A 102 10.14 -2.87 -11.07
C LEU A 102 9.79 -3.66 -9.80
N ALA A 103 10.59 -3.56 -8.74
CA ALA A 103 10.30 -4.23 -7.47
C ALA A 103 8.98 -3.77 -6.84
N GLU A 104 8.61 -2.49 -7.00
CA GLU A 104 7.30 -2.00 -6.54
C GLU A 104 6.16 -2.55 -7.38
N VAL A 105 6.35 -2.57 -8.71
CA VAL A 105 5.40 -3.16 -9.64
C VAL A 105 5.17 -4.65 -9.32
N GLU A 106 6.24 -5.39 -9.02
CA GLU A 106 6.16 -6.80 -8.62
C GLU A 106 5.43 -7.01 -7.28
N ALA A 107 5.37 -5.97 -6.44
CA ALA A 107 4.64 -5.97 -5.17
C ALA A 107 3.20 -5.42 -5.29
N SER A 108 2.82 -4.91 -6.47
CA SER A 108 1.50 -4.32 -6.71
C SER A 108 0.38 -5.35 -6.61
N PRO A 109 -0.76 -5.03 -5.97
CA PRO A 109 -1.93 -5.91 -5.94
C PRO A 109 -2.60 -6.07 -7.31
N ASP A 110 -2.38 -5.14 -8.24
CA ASP A 110 -3.01 -5.13 -9.57
C ASP A 110 -2.33 -6.09 -10.57
N GLY A 111 -1.21 -6.70 -10.19
CA GLY A 111 -0.41 -7.57 -11.06
C GLY A 111 0.62 -6.80 -11.88
N ALA A 112 1.81 -7.41 -12.05
CA ALA A 112 2.94 -6.77 -12.70
C ALA A 112 2.67 -6.47 -14.19
N ILE A 113 2.05 -7.40 -14.90
CA ILE A 113 1.78 -7.24 -16.34
C ILE A 113 0.75 -6.15 -16.59
N PHE A 114 -0.28 -6.04 -15.76
CA PHE A 114 -1.23 -4.94 -15.88
C PHE A 114 -0.52 -3.59 -15.76
N THR A 115 0.24 -3.39 -14.69
CA THR A 115 0.97 -2.13 -14.47
C THR A 115 2.01 -1.85 -15.57
N LEU A 116 2.77 -2.86 -16.02
CA LEU A 116 3.80 -2.69 -17.05
C LEU A 116 3.25 -2.49 -18.48
N THR A 117 1.97 -2.80 -18.71
CA THR A 117 1.34 -2.63 -20.02
C THR A 117 0.41 -1.43 -20.10
N GLN A 118 -0.29 -1.12 -19.02
CA GLN A 118 -1.36 -0.11 -19.01
C GLN A 118 -1.10 1.02 -18.02
N GLY A 119 -0.16 0.85 -17.08
CA GLY A 119 0.23 1.88 -16.11
C GLY A 119 1.28 2.86 -16.64
N ALA A 120 1.69 3.79 -15.78
CA ALA A 120 2.73 4.78 -16.06
C ALA A 120 4.05 4.13 -16.51
N GLU A 121 4.35 2.98 -15.91
CA GLU A 121 5.56 2.20 -16.08
C GLU A 121 5.65 1.60 -17.49
N SER A 122 4.55 1.52 -18.25
CA SER A 122 4.58 1.06 -19.65
C SER A 122 5.41 1.97 -20.55
N LEU A 123 5.54 3.27 -20.25
CA LEU A 123 6.40 4.20 -21.02
C LEU A 123 7.89 3.96 -20.83
N ILE A 124 8.29 3.21 -19.81
CA ILE A 124 9.69 2.82 -19.55
C ILE A 124 9.95 1.35 -19.85
N ALA A 125 9.00 0.60 -20.44
CA ALA A 125 9.12 -0.83 -20.67
C ALA A 125 10.39 -1.23 -21.44
N ALA A 126 10.79 -0.47 -22.46
CA ALA A 126 12.03 -0.74 -23.18
C ALA A 126 13.29 -0.63 -22.28
N ARG A 127 13.33 0.36 -21.38
CA ARG A 127 14.43 0.53 -20.42
C ARG A 127 14.39 -0.52 -19.32
N LEU A 128 13.19 -0.94 -18.90
CA LEU A 128 13.01 -2.04 -17.97
C LEU A 128 13.51 -3.35 -18.56
N LEU A 129 13.14 -3.68 -19.80
CA LEU A 129 13.63 -4.87 -20.50
C LEU A 129 15.16 -4.91 -20.59
N ASP A 130 15.77 -3.77 -20.95
CA ASP A 130 17.22 -3.61 -20.97
C ASP A 130 17.86 -3.87 -19.59
N ALA A 131 17.28 -3.33 -18.52
CA ALA A 131 17.76 -3.51 -17.14
C ALA A 131 17.57 -4.97 -16.67
N MET A 132 16.42 -5.56 -16.97
CA MET A 132 16.08 -6.95 -16.63
C MET A 132 17.05 -7.94 -17.28
N ASP A 133 17.38 -7.76 -18.56
CA ASP A 133 18.36 -8.60 -19.26
C ASP A 133 19.74 -8.52 -18.59
N ARG A 134 20.22 -7.31 -18.28
CA ARG A 134 21.52 -7.11 -17.62
C ARG A 134 21.55 -7.66 -16.20
N ALA A 135 20.42 -7.63 -15.49
CA ALA A 135 20.25 -8.16 -14.15
C ALA A 135 20.01 -9.69 -14.12
N GLY A 136 19.87 -10.36 -15.27
CA GLY A 136 19.59 -11.80 -15.34
C GLY A 136 18.14 -12.18 -15.02
N LEU A 137 17.21 -11.22 -15.06
CA LEU A 137 15.76 -11.41 -14.90
C LEU A 137 15.12 -11.94 -16.19
N THR A 138 15.68 -13.03 -16.71
CA THR A 138 15.38 -13.55 -18.05
C THR A 138 13.93 -14.03 -18.22
N GLN A 139 13.33 -14.61 -17.18
CA GLN A 139 11.94 -15.07 -17.21
C GLN A 139 10.98 -13.87 -17.26
N GLU A 140 11.15 -12.92 -16.36
CA GLU A 140 10.34 -11.70 -16.26
C GLU A 140 10.45 -10.90 -17.56
N ALA A 141 11.66 -10.77 -18.11
CA ALA A 141 11.89 -10.05 -19.37
C ALA A 141 11.22 -10.76 -20.56
N ALA A 142 11.19 -12.10 -20.56
CA ALA A 142 10.48 -12.86 -21.60
C ALA A 142 8.96 -12.67 -21.51
N LEU A 143 8.40 -12.68 -20.30
CA LEU A 143 6.97 -12.45 -20.06
C LEU A 143 6.56 -11.03 -20.45
N LEU A 144 7.35 -10.01 -20.09
CA LEU A 144 7.08 -8.64 -20.49
C LEU A 144 7.16 -8.47 -22.01
N ARG A 145 8.13 -9.09 -22.69
CA ARG A 145 8.18 -9.09 -24.16
C ARG A 145 6.97 -9.78 -24.79
N GLU A 146 6.51 -10.89 -24.22
CA GLU A 146 5.29 -11.57 -24.67
C GLU A 146 4.08 -10.63 -24.55
N ALA A 147 3.93 -9.95 -23.41
CA ALA A 147 2.83 -9.00 -23.18
C ALA A 147 2.89 -7.79 -24.12
N VAL A 148 4.08 -7.19 -24.29
CA VAL A 148 4.32 -6.10 -25.24
C VAL A 148 3.93 -6.51 -26.66
N GLY A 149 4.26 -7.75 -27.05
CA GLY A 149 3.95 -8.29 -28.38
C GLY A 149 2.46 -8.54 -28.64
N LEU A 150 1.59 -8.46 -27.63
CA LEU A 150 0.14 -8.56 -27.81
C LEU A 150 -0.49 -7.25 -28.31
N PHE A 151 0.21 -6.12 -28.18
CA PHE A 151 -0.27 -4.82 -28.64
C PHE A 151 0.30 -4.50 -30.03
N PRO A 152 -0.54 -4.34 -31.06
CA PRO A 152 -0.07 -4.03 -32.42
C PRO A 152 0.66 -2.68 -32.47
N ASP A 153 0.19 -1.71 -31.68
CA ASP A 153 0.67 -0.34 -31.63
C ASP A 153 1.21 -0.02 -30.23
N TRP A 154 2.27 -0.71 -29.80
CA TRP A 154 2.90 -0.45 -28.49
C TRP A 154 3.34 1.01 -28.28
N GLY A 155 3.54 1.77 -29.35
CA GLY A 155 3.88 3.19 -29.30
C GLY A 155 2.76 4.10 -28.79
N ASP A 156 1.54 3.59 -28.64
CA ASP A 156 0.39 4.35 -28.17
C ASP A 156 0.53 4.76 -26.69
N THR A 157 -0.44 5.52 -26.17
CA THR A 157 -0.43 5.91 -24.76
C THR A 157 -0.84 4.74 -23.84
N PRO A 158 -0.53 4.80 -22.54
CA PRO A 158 -1.04 3.81 -21.59
C PRO A 158 -2.59 3.71 -21.60
N GLU A 159 -3.26 4.85 -21.80
CA GLU A 159 -4.73 4.95 -21.95
C GLU A 159 -5.23 4.17 -23.17
N ASP A 160 -4.63 4.39 -24.35
CA ASP A 160 -5.01 3.67 -25.58
C ASP A 160 -4.81 2.15 -25.45
N ARG A 161 -3.80 1.70 -24.68
CA ARG A 161 -3.60 0.28 -24.36
C ARG A 161 -4.66 -0.22 -23.38
N ALA A 162 -5.04 0.57 -22.38
CA ALA A 162 -6.10 0.20 -21.45
C ALA A 162 -7.45 0.05 -22.16
N GLU A 163 -7.78 0.92 -23.11
CA GLU A 163 -9.02 0.83 -23.91
C GLU A 163 -9.05 -0.39 -24.85
N GLN A 164 -7.90 -0.99 -25.17
CA GLN A 164 -7.84 -2.27 -25.89
C GLN A 164 -8.13 -3.47 -24.98
N VAL A 165 -7.94 -3.32 -23.68
CA VAL A 165 -8.08 -4.40 -22.68
C VAL A 165 -9.41 -4.31 -21.94
N TYR A 166 -9.98 -3.12 -21.78
CA TYR A 166 -11.22 -2.89 -21.04
C TYR A 166 -12.19 -2.00 -21.83
N ASP A 167 -13.46 -2.36 -21.78
CA ASP A 167 -14.55 -1.55 -22.30
C ASP A 167 -14.69 -0.28 -21.46
N ARG A 168 -14.65 0.88 -22.10
CA ARG A 168 -14.59 2.18 -21.42
C ARG A 168 -15.81 2.48 -20.55
N ASP A 169 -16.99 1.99 -20.95
CA ASP A 169 -18.25 2.32 -20.28
C ASP A 169 -18.57 1.35 -19.13
N SER A 170 -18.22 0.07 -19.30
CA SER A 170 -18.54 -0.98 -18.33
C SER A 170 -17.35 -1.42 -17.47
N TYR A 171 -16.14 -1.02 -17.83
CA TYR A 171 -14.88 -1.56 -17.30
C TYR A 171 -14.78 -3.09 -17.45
N ALA A 172 -15.60 -3.69 -18.33
CA ALA A 172 -15.56 -5.12 -18.56
C ALA A 172 -14.31 -5.48 -19.38
N PRO A 173 -13.62 -6.58 -19.05
CA PRO A 173 -12.47 -7.04 -19.84
C PRO A 173 -12.89 -7.37 -21.28
N ILE A 174 -12.10 -6.91 -22.25
CA ILE A 174 -12.27 -7.19 -23.69
C ILE A 174 -11.44 -8.43 -24.03
N GLU A 175 -12.12 -9.45 -24.56
CA GLU A 175 -11.50 -10.69 -25.00
C GLU A 175 -11.03 -10.64 -26.46
N PRO A 176 -9.96 -11.35 -26.86
CA PRO A 176 -9.18 -12.32 -26.06
C PRO A 176 -7.98 -11.70 -25.31
N LEU A 177 -7.74 -10.39 -25.46
CA LEU A 177 -6.50 -9.75 -25.00
C LEU A 177 -6.37 -9.77 -23.47
N SER A 178 -7.44 -9.42 -22.76
CA SER A 178 -7.47 -9.43 -21.29
C SER A 178 -7.14 -10.79 -20.68
N SER A 179 -7.75 -11.88 -21.18
CA SER A 179 -7.41 -13.24 -20.74
C SER A 179 -5.94 -13.59 -21.01
N ARG A 180 -5.40 -13.23 -22.19
CA ARG A 180 -3.99 -13.49 -22.52
C ARG A 180 -3.03 -12.73 -21.60
N LEU A 181 -3.33 -11.49 -21.24
CA LEU A 181 -2.53 -10.72 -20.28
C LEU A 181 -2.58 -11.34 -18.88
N ALA A 182 -3.76 -11.77 -18.43
CA ALA A 182 -3.93 -12.47 -17.15
C ALA A 182 -3.15 -13.80 -17.11
N GLU A 183 -3.09 -14.55 -18.21
CA GLU A 183 -2.27 -15.77 -18.33
C GLU A 183 -0.76 -15.49 -18.25
N ILE A 184 -0.30 -14.35 -18.77
CA ILE A 184 1.10 -13.93 -18.65
C ILE A 184 1.38 -13.52 -17.20
N ASP A 185 0.49 -12.73 -16.60
CA ASP A 185 0.63 -12.27 -15.22
C ASP A 185 0.67 -13.43 -14.21
N ALA A 186 -0.18 -14.44 -14.39
CA ALA A 186 -0.18 -15.64 -13.57
C ALA A 186 1.13 -16.47 -13.65
N ARG A 187 1.94 -16.27 -14.70
CA ARG A 187 3.28 -16.87 -14.85
C ARG A 187 4.40 -15.97 -14.34
N TRP A 188 4.10 -14.72 -14.00
CA TRP A 188 5.06 -13.82 -13.37
C TRP A 188 5.53 -14.43 -12.04
N PRO A 189 6.82 -14.38 -11.70
CA PRO A 189 7.32 -14.98 -10.47
C PRO A 189 6.57 -14.48 -9.22
N ALA A 190 5.94 -15.42 -8.51
CA ALA A 190 5.20 -15.14 -7.29
C ALA A 190 6.13 -14.63 -6.18
N ALA A 191 5.54 -13.89 -5.21
CA ALA A 191 6.18 -13.34 -4.01
C ALA A 191 7.08 -12.10 -4.23
N GLY A 192 6.60 -11.10 -4.97
CA GLY A 192 7.32 -9.82 -5.11
C GLY A 192 8.51 -9.88 -6.08
N GLY A 193 8.55 -10.91 -6.92
CA GLY A 193 9.53 -11.11 -7.99
C GLY A 193 11.00 -11.12 -7.54
N ARG A 194 11.89 -10.77 -8.46
CA ARG A 194 13.36 -10.83 -8.25
C ARG A 194 14.05 -9.49 -8.47
N ALA A 195 13.32 -8.43 -8.82
CA ALA A 195 13.90 -7.14 -9.10
C ALA A 195 14.51 -6.50 -7.85
N LEU A 196 13.89 -6.67 -6.67
CA LEU A 196 14.44 -6.13 -5.43
C LEU A 196 15.80 -6.76 -5.09
N ALA A 197 15.92 -8.08 -5.22
CA ALA A 197 17.18 -8.78 -4.99
C ALA A 197 18.27 -8.36 -6.00
N ALA A 198 17.88 -8.11 -7.26
CA ALA A 198 18.80 -7.56 -8.27
C ALA A 198 19.25 -6.13 -7.92
N ALA A 199 18.35 -5.27 -7.44
CA ALA A 199 18.67 -3.93 -6.98
C ALA A 199 19.62 -3.96 -5.77
N GLU A 200 19.37 -4.83 -4.79
CA GLU A 200 20.27 -5.05 -3.65
C GLU A 200 21.66 -5.51 -4.09
N ALA A 201 21.74 -6.40 -5.10
CA ALA A 201 23.02 -6.84 -5.65
C ALA A 201 23.80 -5.70 -6.30
N LEU A 202 23.14 -4.75 -6.99
CA LEU A 202 23.80 -3.56 -7.52
C LEU A 202 24.33 -2.65 -6.41
N VAL A 203 23.55 -2.43 -5.35
CA VAL A 203 24.01 -1.66 -4.18
C VAL A 203 25.21 -2.33 -3.52
N ALA A 204 25.19 -3.66 -3.37
CA ALA A 204 26.27 -4.41 -2.74
C ALA A 204 27.56 -4.44 -3.60
N ALA A 205 27.44 -4.42 -4.92
CA ALA A 205 28.57 -4.47 -5.85
C ALA A 205 29.36 -3.15 -5.93
N ASP A 206 28.74 -2.01 -5.60
CA ASP A 206 29.37 -0.69 -5.60
C ASP A 206 29.67 -0.24 -4.14
N PRO A 207 30.95 -0.14 -3.73
CA PRO A 207 31.30 0.23 -2.35
C PRO A 207 30.78 1.60 -1.91
N ALA A 208 30.66 2.57 -2.83
CA ALA A 208 30.16 3.90 -2.49
C ALA A 208 28.65 3.87 -2.26
N LEU A 209 27.90 3.14 -3.09
CA LEU A 209 26.45 2.94 -2.87
C LEU A 209 26.19 2.10 -1.62
N SER A 210 26.90 0.99 -1.44
CA SER A 210 26.78 0.16 -0.24
C SER A 210 27.00 0.99 1.04
N LYS A 211 28.05 1.82 1.07
CA LYS A 211 28.28 2.75 2.18
C LYS A 211 27.14 3.75 2.34
N ALA A 212 26.65 4.36 1.26
CA ALA A 212 25.57 5.34 1.33
C ALA A 212 24.28 4.74 1.89
N TYR A 213 23.90 3.52 1.49
CA TYR A 213 22.73 2.83 2.05
C TYR A 213 22.96 2.39 3.50
N ALA A 214 24.16 1.94 3.86
CA ALA A 214 24.49 1.63 5.26
C ALA A 214 24.40 2.88 6.15
N ASP A 215 24.93 4.02 5.70
CA ASP A 215 24.82 5.29 6.42
C ASP A 215 23.35 5.72 6.59
N ARG A 216 22.52 5.54 5.55
CA ARG A 216 21.06 5.78 5.63
C ARG A 216 20.38 4.86 6.64
N LEU A 217 20.65 3.55 6.61
CA LEU A 217 20.10 2.59 7.58
C LEU A 217 20.48 2.94 9.03
N ASN A 218 21.73 3.35 9.24
CA ASN A 218 22.23 3.78 10.55
C ASN A 218 21.62 5.12 10.99
N GLY A 219 21.23 5.97 10.02
CA GLY A 219 20.59 7.25 10.24
C GLY A 219 19.06 7.21 10.38
N LEU A 220 18.42 6.04 10.24
CA LEU A 220 16.96 5.92 10.33
C LEU A 220 16.42 6.42 11.67
N THR A 221 15.41 7.27 11.59
CA THR A 221 14.63 7.76 12.71
C THR A 221 13.85 6.62 13.39
N GLU A 222 13.29 6.91 14.57
CA GLU A 222 12.37 5.97 15.21
C GLU A 222 11.10 5.77 14.39
N ASP A 223 10.58 6.84 13.79
CA ASP A 223 9.38 6.83 12.95
C ASP A 223 9.58 5.94 11.71
N GLU A 224 10.71 6.07 11.00
CA GLU A 224 10.99 5.24 9.81
C GLU A 224 11.14 3.76 10.16
N ARG A 225 11.83 3.44 11.28
CA ARG A 225 11.93 2.06 11.76
C ARG A 225 10.56 1.52 12.16
N PHE A 226 9.72 2.34 12.78
CA PHE A 226 8.37 1.95 13.13
C PHE A 226 7.49 1.73 11.90
N GLY A 227 7.59 2.61 10.89
CA GLY A 227 6.90 2.45 9.61
C GLY A 227 7.27 1.15 8.90
N TRP A 228 8.56 0.77 8.91
CA TRP A 228 8.98 -0.55 8.42
C TRP A 228 8.34 -1.69 9.22
N LEU A 229 8.37 -1.62 10.56
CA LEU A 229 7.74 -2.63 11.42
C LEU A 229 6.25 -2.77 11.11
N GLN A 230 5.51 -1.66 10.97
CA GLN A 230 4.09 -1.66 10.62
C GLN A 230 3.86 -2.36 9.28
N ALA A 231 4.63 -2.01 8.25
CA ALA A 231 4.54 -2.65 6.94
C ALA A 231 4.79 -4.17 7.02
N GLN A 232 5.76 -4.62 7.82
CA GLN A 232 6.01 -6.04 8.04
C GLN A 232 4.89 -6.73 8.81
N LEU A 233 4.29 -6.08 9.81
CA LEU A 233 3.15 -6.64 10.54
C LEU A 233 1.95 -6.83 9.61
N TRP A 234 1.65 -5.86 8.74
CA TRP A 234 0.61 -6.01 7.73
C TRP A 234 0.91 -7.15 6.77
N ALA A 235 2.09 -7.13 6.16
CA ALA A 235 2.46 -8.10 5.13
C ALA A 235 2.57 -9.54 5.65
N GLN A 236 3.00 -9.74 6.90
CA GLN A 236 3.32 -11.07 7.43
C GLN A 236 2.27 -11.60 8.40
N CYS A 237 1.62 -10.72 9.17
CA CYS A 237 0.79 -11.14 10.31
C CYS A 237 -0.71 -10.98 10.07
N THR A 238 -1.13 -10.35 8.98
CA THR A 238 -2.55 -10.19 8.64
C THR A 238 -2.88 -10.83 7.30
N THR A 239 -4.16 -11.15 7.11
CA THR A 239 -4.71 -11.37 5.77
C THR A 239 -5.34 -10.07 5.26
N PRO A 240 -5.17 -9.74 3.97
CA PRO A 240 -5.68 -8.49 3.40
C PRO A 240 -7.22 -8.43 3.34
N SER A 241 -7.92 -9.55 3.58
CA SER A 241 -9.37 -9.61 3.56
C SER A 241 -9.92 -10.30 4.81
N TRP A 242 -10.92 -9.66 5.42
CA TRP A 242 -11.81 -10.22 6.43
C TRP A 242 -13.22 -9.67 6.19
N TRP A 243 -14.22 -10.56 6.22
CA TRP A 243 -15.61 -10.21 5.96
C TRP A 243 -16.50 -10.49 7.17
N THR A 244 -16.05 -11.38 8.05
CA THR A 244 -16.74 -11.74 9.28
C THR A 244 -15.99 -11.25 10.53
N VAL A 245 -16.69 -11.21 11.66
CA VAL A 245 -16.10 -10.87 12.96
C VAL A 245 -15.05 -11.89 13.37
N GLU A 246 -15.31 -13.17 13.09
CA GLU A 246 -14.42 -14.29 13.39
C GLU A 246 -13.14 -14.22 12.55
N GLU A 247 -13.23 -13.92 11.26
CA GLU A 247 -12.07 -13.70 10.40
C GLU A 247 -11.25 -12.49 10.85
N ALA A 248 -11.91 -11.39 11.22
CA ALA A 248 -11.25 -10.20 11.75
C ALA A 248 -10.50 -10.51 13.05
N ASP A 249 -11.14 -11.24 13.97
CA ASP A 249 -10.50 -11.67 15.23
C ASP A 249 -9.33 -12.62 14.95
N ALA A 250 -9.47 -13.56 14.02
CA ALA A 250 -8.39 -14.46 13.63
C ALA A 250 -7.20 -13.73 12.98
N ALA A 251 -7.47 -12.79 12.06
CA ALA A 251 -6.46 -12.04 11.34
C ALA A 251 -5.60 -11.16 12.27
N PHE A 252 -6.20 -10.54 13.29
CA PHE A 252 -5.48 -9.59 14.15
C PHE A 252 -4.98 -10.20 15.47
N LEU A 253 -5.58 -11.28 15.96
CA LEU A 253 -5.21 -11.85 17.27
C LEU A 253 -4.39 -13.13 17.19
N SER A 254 -4.29 -13.76 16.02
CA SER A 254 -3.48 -14.98 15.85
C SER A 254 -1.98 -14.74 16.14
N GLY A 255 -1.48 -13.54 15.82
CA GLY A 255 -0.06 -13.19 15.92
C GLY A 255 0.42 -12.60 17.25
N GLY A 256 -0.41 -12.65 18.30
CA GLY A 256 -0.10 -12.04 19.60
C GLY A 256 -0.79 -10.70 19.85
N THR A 257 -0.99 -10.37 21.13
CA THR A 257 -1.85 -9.26 21.56
C THR A 257 -1.26 -7.89 21.25
N VAL A 258 0.07 -7.75 21.22
CA VAL A 258 0.73 -6.47 20.92
C VAL A 258 0.65 -6.18 19.43
N GLN A 259 1.02 -7.14 18.58
CA GLN A 259 0.95 -7.01 17.12
C GLN A 259 -0.49 -6.65 16.69
N GLY A 260 -1.48 -7.38 17.21
CA GLY A 260 -2.89 -7.08 16.95
C GLY A 260 -3.29 -5.68 17.41
N ALA A 261 -2.83 -5.23 18.57
CA ALA A 261 -3.10 -3.87 19.04
C ALA A 261 -2.45 -2.81 18.15
N LEU A 262 -1.20 -3.02 17.71
CA LEU A 262 -0.52 -2.12 16.77
C LEU A 262 -1.31 -1.99 15.46
N LEU A 263 -1.73 -3.11 14.87
CA LEU A 263 -2.48 -3.14 13.62
C LEU A 263 -3.88 -2.50 13.75
N MET A 264 -4.58 -2.73 14.86
CA MET A 264 -5.88 -2.09 15.09
C MET A 264 -5.73 -0.57 15.29
N LEU A 265 -4.73 -0.14 16.06
CA LEU A 265 -4.45 1.28 16.27
C LEU A 265 -4.00 1.95 14.96
N ASP A 266 -3.27 1.22 14.10
CA ASP A 266 -2.86 1.68 12.78
C ASP A 266 -4.04 1.97 11.86
N LEU A 267 -4.98 1.02 11.74
CA LEU A 267 -6.23 1.21 11.01
C LEU A 267 -7.00 2.42 11.54
N PHE A 268 -7.14 2.52 12.86
CA PHE A 268 -7.90 3.58 13.49
C PHE A 268 -7.28 4.96 13.24
N ALA A 269 -5.96 5.09 13.43
CA ALA A 269 -5.25 6.34 13.17
C ALA A 269 -5.31 6.73 11.69
N GLY A 270 -5.13 5.77 10.78
CA GLY A 270 -5.24 6.01 9.33
C GLY A 270 -6.60 6.58 8.93
N THR A 271 -7.70 5.99 9.43
CA THR A 271 -9.04 6.52 9.13
C THR A 271 -9.28 7.93 9.64
N MET A 272 -8.66 8.31 10.78
CA MET A 272 -8.75 9.69 11.27
C MET A 272 -7.92 10.66 10.41
N GLU A 273 -6.74 10.24 9.96
CA GLU A 273 -5.80 11.04 9.17
C GLU A 273 -6.33 11.33 7.74
N GLU A 274 -7.08 10.39 7.15
CA GLU A 274 -7.70 10.53 5.82
C GLU A 274 -8.86 11.54 5.80
N GLY A 275 -9.26 12.07 6.96
CA GLY A 275 -10.30 13.10 7.08
C GLY A 275 -11.72 12.56 7.19
N GLY A 276 -11.90 11.23 7.17
CA GLY A 276 -13.18 10.55 7.30
C GLY A 276 -13.76 10.49 8.72
N GLY A 277 -12.89 10.54 9.72
CA GLY A 277 -13.28 10.53 11.13
C GLY A 277 -14.03 9.25 11.55
N LEU A 278 -14.79 9.34 12.65
CA LEU A 278 -15.53 8.22 13.23
C LEU A 278 -16.66 7.72 12.32
N ALA A 279 -17.24 8.57 11.48
CA ALA A 279 -18.22 8.15 10.49
C ALA A 279 -17.62 7.10 9.54
N ASP A 280 -16.51 7.42 8.90
CA ASP A 280 -15.83 6.50 7.99
C ASP A 280 -15.28 5.27 8.72
N PHE A 281 -14.77 5.45 9.95
CA PHE A 281 -14.29 4.32 10.75
C PHE A 281 -15.39 3.31 11.05
N PHE A 282 -16.57 3.76 11.46
CA PHE A 282 -17.68 2.86 11.78
C PHE A 282 -18.34 2.27 10.53
N TYR A 283 -18.40 3.03 9.45
CA TYR A 283 -18.98 2.60 8.18
C TYR A 283 -18.15 1.46 7.56
N ASN A 284 -16.83 1.55 7.62
CA ASN A 284 -15.92 0.60 6.98
C ASN A 284 -15.61 -0.64 7.85
N SER A 285 -14.80 -1.55 7.30
CA SER A 285 -14.35 -2.78 7.99
C SER A 285 -13.58 -2.55 9.31
N PRO A 286 -12.83 -1.44 9.53
CA PRO A 286 -12.16 -1.19 10.81
C PRO A 286 -13.11 -1.07 12.01
N GLY A 287 -14.36 -0.63 11.80
CA GLY A 287 -15.38 -0.50 12.85
C GLY A 287 -15.60 -1.79 13.64
N THR A 288 -15.36 -2.96 13.04
CA THR A 288 -15.43 -4.27 13.70
C THR A 288 -14.60 -4.36 14.99
N PHE A 289 -13.54 -3.54 15.10
CA PHE A 289 -12.63 -3.51 16.23
C PHE A 289 -12.98 -2.49 17.31
N ALA A 290 -14.03 -1.66 17.14
CA ALA A 290 -14.31 -0.52 18.02
C ALA A 290 -14.35 -0.87 19.54
N PRO A 291 -15.01 -1.95 20.00
CA PRO A 291 -15.03 -2.29 21.43
C PRO A 291 -13.63 -2.61 21.98
N ARG A 292 -12.82 -3.31 21.19
CA ARG A 292 -11.46 -3.69 21.58
C ARG A 292 -10.52 -2.49 21.52
N LEU A 293 -10.64 -1.66 20.49
CA LEU A 293 -9.91 -0.40 20.36
C LEU A 293 -10.17 0.53 21.54
N ALA A 294 -11.42 0.68 21.98
CA ALA A 294 -11.73 1.48 23.17
C ALA A 294 -11.04 0.97 24.44
N THR A 295 -10.82 -0.35 24.54
CA THR A 295 -10.06 -0.97 25.65
C THR A 295 -8.56 -0.71 25.51
N ILE A 296 -8.02 -0.85 24.29
CA ILE A 296 -6.59 -0.58 24.01
C ILE A 296 -6.27 0.89 24.29
N LEU A 297 -7.10 1.81 23.83
CA LEU A 297 -6.93 3.25 24.03
C LEU A 297 -6.94 3.61 25.54
N ASP A 298 -7.84 3.03 26.34
CA ASP A 298 -7.80 3.20 27.80
C ASP A 298 -6.48 2.71 28.40
N LEU A 299 -6.00 1.53 27.99
CA LEU A 299 -4.73 0.97 28.48
C LEU A 299 -3.52 1.82 28.08
N ARG A 300 -3.64 2.63 27.03
CA ARG A 300 -2.62 3.59 26.59
C ARG A 300 -2.84 5.01 27.14
N ASN A 301 -3.81 5.20 28.05
CA ASN A 301 -4.20 6.50 28.60
C ASN A 301 -4.72 7.50 27.55
N GLN A 302 -5.19 7.01 26.40
CA GLN A 302 -5.90 7.79 25.38
C GLN A 302 -7.39 7.93 25.75
N THR A 303 -7.67 8.43 26.96
CA THR A 303 -9.01 8.38 27.57
C THR A 303 -10.04 9.20 26.80
N ALA A 304 -9.63 10.31 26.15
CA ALA A 304 -10.50 11.13 25.31
C ALA A 304 -10.95 10.35 24.06
N ALA A 305 -10.00 9.76 23.32
CA ALA A 305 -10.28 8.94 22.15
C ALA A 305 -11.11 7.70 22.52
N ALA A 306 -10.78 7.02 23.63
CA ALA A 306 -11.53 5.87 24.12
C ALA A 306 -12.98 6.23 24.47
N LYS A 307 -13.19 7.39 25.11
CA LYS A 307 -14.53 7.92 25.39
C LYS A 307 -15.27 8.24 24.11
N ALA A 308 -14.64 8.95 23.17
CA ALA A 308 -15.26 9.32 21.90
C ALA A 308 -15.72 8.09 21.12
N LEU A 309 -14.88 7.04 21.08
CA LEU A 309 -15.21 5.78 20.43
C LEU A 309 -16.41 5.07 21.10
N ARG A 310 -16.51 5.11 22.44
CA ARG A 310 -17.67 4.56 23.17
C ARG A 310 -18.95 5.36 22.94
N ASP A 311 -18.84 6.68 22.96
CA ASP A 311 -19.99 7.56 22.68
C ASP A 311 -20.49 7.34 21.24
N GLY A 312 -19.58 7.17 20.28
CA GLY A 312 -19.91 6.82 18.90
C GLY A 312 -20.57 5.45 18.76
N MET A 313 -20.04 4.42 19.45
CA MET A 313 -20.67 3.09 19.51
C MET A 313 -22.09 3.14 20.10
N ALA A 314 -22.35 4.04 21.06
CA ALA A 314 -23.68 4.19 21.67
C ALA A 314 -24.73 4.75 20.71
N LEU A 315 -24.34 5.41 19.61
CA LEU A 315 -25.27 5.90 18.58
C LEU A 315 -25.96 4.77 17.81
N PHE A 316 -25.39 3.57 17.82
CA PHE A 316 -25.99 2.36 17.26
C PHE A 316 -27.11 1.77 18.13
N GLY A 317 -27.37 2.34 19.31
CA GLY A 317 -28.44 1.92 20.22
C GLY A 317 -27.98 0.88 21.24
N GLY A 318 -28.76 -0.20 21.41
CA GLY A 318 -28.63 -1.12 22.54
C GLY A 318 -27.26 -1.81 22.65
N SER A 319 -26.81 -2.46 21.58
CA SER A 319 -25.50 -3.11 21.50
C SER A 319 -24.83 -2.77 20.19
N TYR A 320 -23.56 -2.39 20.23
CA TYR A 320 -22.79 -2.08 19.03
C TYR A 320 -22.64 -3.31 18.12
N PRO A 321 -23.12 -3.28 16.86
CA PRO A 321 -22.93 -4.38 15.93
C PRO A 321 -21.48 -4.43 15.45
N ARG A 322 -20.80 -5.56 15.68
CA ARG A 322 -19.43 -5.79 15.15
C ARG A 322 -19.41 -6.34 13.73
N ASP A 323 -20.55 -6.83 13.24
CA ASP A 323 -20.69 -7.28 11.86
C ASP A 323 -20.76 -6.08 10.90
N TYR A 324 -20.08 -6.18 9.75
CA TYR A 324 -19.97 -5.07 8.80
C TYR A 324 -21.33 -4.69 8.18
N GLU A 325 -22.09 -5.67 7.69
CA GLU A 325 -23.38 -5.41 7.04
C GLU A 325 -24.39 -4.83 8.04
N GLN A 326 -24.40 -5.35 9.28
CA GLN A 326 -25.27 -4.83 10.34
C GLN A 326 -24.91 -3.38 10.72
N ARG A 327 -23.64 -3.00 10.71
CA ARG A 327 -23.23 -1.60 10.93
C ARG A 327 -23.70 -0.71 9.80
N MET A 328 -23.45 -1.09 8.55
CA MET A 328 -23.90 -0.27 7.41
C MET A 328 -25.41 -0.07 7.43
N MET A 329 -26.18 -1.14 7.62
CA MET A 329 -27.65 -1.05 7.74
C MET A 329 -28.09 -0.14 8.90
N ALA A 330 -27.38 -0.15 10.02
CA ALA A 330 -27.67 0.75 11.13
C ALA A 330 -27.33 2.22 10.79
N MET A 331 -26.21 2.46 10.11
CA MET A 331 -25.78 3.80 9.70
C MET A 331 -26.63 4.38 8.57
N ASP A 332 -27.19 3.55 7.69
CA ASP A 332 -28.18 3.99 6.69
C ASP A 332 -29.43 4.59 7.33
N ALA A 333 -29.72 4.22 8.59
CA ALA A 333 -30.81 4.76 9.38
C ALA A 333 -30.39 5.94 10.28
N PHE A 334 -29.12 6.37 10.26
CA PHE A 334 -28.67 7.52 11.05
C PHE A 334 -29.27 8.81 10.53
N THR A 335 -29.63 9.67 11.48
CA THR A 335 -30.04 11.05 11.20
C THR A 335 -28.82 11.94 10.95
N GLU A 336 -29.03 13.08 10.29
CA GLU A 336 -27.99 14.12 10.13
C GLU A 336 -27.38 14.54 11.48
N ALA A 337 -28.19 14.59 12.54
CA ALA A 337 -27.71 14.91 13.89
C ALA A 337 -26.77 13.84 14.46
N GLN A 338 -26.98 12.56 14.15
CA GLN A 338 -26.07 11.48 14.56
C GLN A 338 -24.75 11.54 13.80
N PHE A 339 -24.76 11.85 12.50
CA PHE A 339 -23.53 12.06 11.73
C PHE A 339 -22.75 13.28 12.24
N ALA A 340 -23.41 14.41 12.47
CA ALA A 340 -22.76 15.59 13.06
C ALA A 340 -22.14 15.27 14.44
N GLN A 341 -22.79 14.41 15.23
CA GLN A 341 -22.22 13.96 16.50
C GLN A 341 -20.96 13.09 16.29
N LEU A 342 -20.90 12.24 15.27
CA LEU A 342 -19.68 11.49 14.93
C LEU A 342 -18.54 12.42 14.51
N ASP A 343 -18.83 13.47 13.74
CA ASP A 343 -17.85 14.49 13.34
C ASP A 343 -17.29 15.21 14.58
N ASP A 344 -18.16 15.67 15.47
CA ASP A 344 -17.76 16.33 16.72
C ASP A 344 -16.90 15.42 17.61
N LEU A 345 -17.27 14.14 17.73
CA LEU A 345 -16.51 13.15 18.49
C LEU A 345 -15.13 12.88 17.88
N SER A 346 -14.99 12.99 16.55
CA SER A 346 -13.73 12.80 15.85
C SER A 346 -12.68 13.83 16.24
N LEU A 347 -13.10 15.06 16.55
CA LEU A 347 -12.22 16.14 17.01
C LEU A 347 -11.49 15.83 18.33
N ALA A 348 -11.99 14.88 19.13
CA ALA A 348 -11.38 14.46 20.38
C ALA A 348 -10.25 13.44 20.19
N ILE A 349 -10.00 12.97 18.97
CA ILE A 349 -9.04 11.91 18.67
C ILE A 349 -7.74 12.52 18.13
N ASP A 350 -6.68 12.47 18.93
CA ASP A 350 -5.32 12.83 18.51
C ASP A 350 -4.67 11.65 17.78
N ALA A 351 -4.85 11.56 16.46
CA ALA A 351 -4.26 10.49 15.65
C ALA A 351 -2.72 10.45 15.77
N ALA A 352 -2.06 11.62 15.81
CA ALA A 352 -0.63 11.71 16.03
C ALA A 352 -0.23 11.21 17.43
N GLY A 353 -1.08 11.44 18.43
CA GLY A 353 -0.94 10.86 19.79
C GLY A 353 -1.03 9.34 19.78
N ILE A 354 -1.98 8.78 19.04
CA ILE A 354 -2.11 7.33 18.86
C ILE A 354 -0.86 6.75 18.18
N ARG A 355 -0.34 7.38 17.13
CA ARG A 355 0.92 6.98 16.47
C ARG A 355 2.10 6.92 17.44
N ARG A 356 2.25 7.95 18.29
CA ARG A 356 3.28 7.98 19.35
C ARG A 356 3.10 6.84 20.35
N ASP A 357 1.87 6.52 20.73
CA ASP A 357 1.59 5.40 21.64
C ASP A 357 1.87 4.05 21.02
N MET A 358 1.62 3.88 19.73
CA MET A 358 1.97 2.66 18.99
C MET A 358 3.48 2.43 19.01
N GLN A 359 4.29 3.48 18.80
CA GLN A 359 5.75 3.39 18.93
C GLN A 359 6.18 3.04 20.37
N GLY A 360 5.54 3.66 21.37
CA GLY A 360 5.75 3.30 22.78
C GLY A 360 5.45 1.82 23.06
N LEU A 361 4.32 1.34 22.58
CA LEU A 361 3.90 -0.06 22.71
C LEU A 361 4.87 -1.02 22.01
N ALA A 362 5.33 -0.69 20.80
CA ALA A 362 6.31 -1.50 20.07
C ALA A 362 7.67 -1.55 20.81
N ARG A 363 8.10 -0.44 21.43
CA ARG A 363 9.32 -0.41 22.27
C ARG A 363 9.18 -1.26 23.52
N GLU A 364 8.08 -1.08 24.26
CA GLU A 364 7.79 -1.84 25.48
C GLU A 364 7.76 -3.35 25.22
N ALA A 365 7.30 -3.76 24.05
CA ALA A 365 7.25 -5.15 23.63
C ALA A 365 8.56 -5.70 23.03
N GLY A 366 9.58 -4.86 22.85
CA GLY A 366 10.83 -5.26 22.20
C GLY A 366 10.70 -5.54 20.70
N LEU A 367 9.60 -5.07 20.07
CA LEU A 367 9.34 -5.26 18.65
C LEU A 367 10.05 -4.24 17.76
N MET A 368 10.52 -3.12 18.33
CA MET A 368 11.19 -2.10 17.54
C MET A 368 12.45 -2.65 16.86
N PRO A 369 12.62 -2.41 15.55
CA PRO A 369 13.84 -2.80 14.84
C PRO A 369 15.05 -2.16 15.53
N PRO A 370 16.17 -2.89 15.70
CA PRO A 370 17.38 -2.31 16.26
C PRO A 370 17.87 -1.14 15.40
N ARG A 371 18.61 -0.21 16.00
CA ARG A 371 19.39 0.75 15.20
C ARG A 371 20.48 -0.03 14.46
N GLY A 372 20.80 0.35 13.23
CA GLY A 372 21.87 -0.29 12.47
C GLY A 372 23.21 -0.19 13.24
N ASN A 373 24.06 -1.21 13.05
CA ASN A 373 25.36 -1.34 13.72
C ASN A 373 26.44 -0.46 13.09
#